data_AF-A0A7S0XLC7-F1
#
_entry.id   AF-A0A7S0XLC7-F1
#
_cell.length_a   1.000
_cell.length_b   1.000
_cell.length_c   1.000
_cell.angle_alpha   90.00
_cell.angle_beta   90.00
_cell.angle_gamma   90.00
#
_symmetry.space_group_name_H-M   'P 1'
#
loop_
_entity.id
_entity.type
_entity.pdbx_description
1 polymer ?
#
loop_
_entity_poly.entity_id
_entity_poly.type
_entity_poly.pdbx_seq_one_letter_code
_entity_poly.pdbx_strand_id
1 'polypeptide(L)'
;MDPGWLAIFVFLMLESVIIGILVMPVPANVVRGVITTTVSRLWSTNSGVRYVAWLMVLINFIYFATTYQAYYYAPQINSVTKWEDCDLKIQRFREQRNLYITGFSIFLFFILRRVLDIQSKLHETKTQLKKLKSS
;
A
#
# COMPACT_ATOMS: atom_id res chain seq x y z
N MET A 1 -3.90 18.51 10.17
CA MET A 1 -4.35 17.36 9.38
C MET A 1 -4.86 16.33 10.34
N ASP A 2 -5.99 15.68 10.06
CA ASP A 2 -6.50 14.65 10.97
C ASP A 2 -5.47 13.53 11.13
N PRO A 3 -5.28 12.99 12.35
CA PRO A 3 -4.29 11.95 12.61
C PRO A 3 -4.46 10.71 11.71
N GLY A 4 -5.69 10.38 11.31
CA GLY A 4 -5.99 9.26 10.42
C GLY A 4 -5.42 9.42 9.01
N TRP A 5 -5.51 10.63 8.43
CA TRP A 5 -4.95 10.91 7.10
C TRP A 5 -3.42 10.81 7.09
N LEU A 6 -2.77 11.24 8.17
CA LEU A 6 -1.33 11.09 8.32
C LEU A 6 -0.92 9.63 8.45
N ALA A 7 -1.66 8.83 9.23
CA ALA A 7 -1.39 7.40 9.38
C ALA A 7 -1.48 6.65 8.05
N ILE A 8 -2.51 6.93 7.24
CA ILE A 8 -2.68 6.36 5.90
C ILE A 8 -1.52 6.76 4.98
N PHE A 9 -1.11 8.03 5.03
CA PHE A 9 0.01 8.52 4.22
C PHE A 9 1.34 7.85 4.60
N VAL A 10 1.63 7.73 5.90
CA VAL A 10 2.85 7.04 6.38
C VAL A 10 2.82 5.56 5.98
N PHE A 11 1.66 4.91 6.09
CA PHE A 11 1.49 3.53 5.67
C PHE A 11 1.75 3.36 4.17
N LEU A 12 1.17 4.22 3.32
CA LEU A 12 1.42 4.24 1.87
C LEU A 12 2.91 4.43 1.53
N MET A 13 3.59 5.36 2.22
CA MET A 13 5.01 5.62 2.00
C MET A 13 5.86 4.40 2.35
N LEU A 14 5.54 3.73 3.47
CA LEU A 14 6.22 2.51 3.90
C LEU A 14 5.99 1.36 2.89
N GLU A 15 4.76 1.17 2.42
CA GLU A 15 4.45 0.19 1.38
C GLU A 15 5.24 0.47 0.09
N SER A 16 5.29 1.72 -0.35
CA SER A 16 6.01 2.15 -1.55
C SER A 16 7.51 1.88 -1.45
N VAL A 17 8.12 2.17 -0.29
CA VAL A 17 9.54 1.89 -0.05
C VAL A 17 9.82 0.39 -0.03
N ILE A 18 8.99 -0.39 0.67
CA ILE A 18 9.17 -1.86 0.72
C ILE A 18 9.04 -2.46 -0.67
N ILE A 19 8.01 -2.11 -1.44
CA ILE A 19 7.81 -2.60 -2.81
C ILE A 19 8.96 -2.14 -3.70
N GLY A 20 9.39 -0.88 -3.59
CA GLY A 20 10.52 -0.34 -4.34
C GLY A 20 11.79 -1.16 -4.13
N ILE A 21 12.13 -1.46 -2.87
CA ILE A 21 13.27 -2.32 -2.52
C ILE A 21 13.07 -3.75 -3.05
N LEU A 22 11.84 -4.27 -2.99
CA LEU A 22 11.50 -5.64 -3.36
C LEU A 22 11.51 -5.88 -4.88
N VAL A 23 11.12 -4.87 -5.65
CA VAL A 23 11.08 -4.88 -7.13
C VAL A 23 12.43 -4.50 -7.73
N MET A 24 13.28 -3.78 -6.98
CA MET A 24 14.60 -3.40 -7.46
C MET A 24 15.40 -4.64 -7.89
N PRO A 25 15.91 -4.68 -9.13
CA PRO A 25 16.76 -5.77 -9.59
C PRO A 25 18.14 -5.67 -8.91
N VAL A 26 18.27 -6.21 -7.70
CA VAL A 26 19.54 -6.23 -6.98
C VAL A 26 20.41 -7.37 -7.54
N PRO A 27 21.64 -7.10 -8.02
CA PRO A 27 22.51 -8.11 -8.64
C PRO A 27 23.06 -9.13 -7.63
N ALA A 28 23.03 -8.84 -6.33
CA ALA A 28 23.56 -9.73 -5.28
C ALA A 28 22.51 -10.73 -4.77
N ASN A 29 22.67 -12.01 -5.13
CA ASN A 29 21.82 -13.13 -4.67
C ASN A 29 21.71 -13.22 -3.13
N VAL A 30 22.72 -12.75 -2.39
CA VAL A 30 22.75 -12.78 -0.92
C VAL A 30 21.84 -11.71 -0.31
N VAL A 31 21.89 -10.48 -0.84
CA VAL A 31 21.06 -9.35 -0.36
C VAL A 31 19.58 -9.64 -0.64
N ARG A 32 19.27 -10.20 -1.81
CA ARG A 32 17.91 -10.63 -2.16
C ARG A 32 17.40 -11.73 -1.21
N GLY A 33 18.24 -12.69 -0.87
CA GLY A 33 17.89 -13.75 0.10
C GLY A 33 17.60 -13.19 1.49
N VAL A 34 18.41 -12.28 2.00
CA VAL A 34 18.23 -11.67 3.33
C VAL A 34 16.97 -10.81 3.39
N ILE A 35 16.70 -9.97 2.40
CA ILE A 35 15.50 -9.11 2.37
C ILE A 35 14.25 -9.97 2.27
N THR A 36 14.20 -10.90 1.32
CA THR A 36 13.03 -11.77 1.14
C THR A 36 12.79 -12.69 2.32
N THR A 37 13.84 -13.21 2.94
CA THR A 37 13.74 -14.07 4.14
C THR A 37 13.33 -13.25 5.36
N THR A 38 13.82 -12.02 5.53
CA THR A 38 13.43 -11.17 6.66
C THR A 38 11.98 -10.72 6.54
N VAL A 39 11.55 -10.27 5.37
CA VAL A 39 10.16 -9.86 5.13
C VAL A 39 9.21 -11.06 5.16
N SER A 40 9.60 -12.19 4.57
CA SER A 40 8.79 -13.42 4.62
C SER A 40 8.73 -14.00 6.04
N ARG A 41 9.81 -13.91 6.84
CA ARG A 41 9.82 -14.31 8.25
C ARG A 41 8.95 -13.39 9.11
N LEU A 42 9.03 -12.07 8.93
CA LEU A 42 8.11 -11.13 9.58
C LEU A 42 6.65 -11.45 9.27
N TRP A 43 6.38 -11.85 8.02
CA TRP A 43 5.03 -12.22 7.59
C TRP A 43 4.57 -13.61 8.03
N SER A 44 5.46 -14.59 8.18
CA SER A 44 5.12 -15.99 8.51
C SER A 44 5.20 -16.31 10.00
N THR A 45 6.11 -15.67 10.73
CA THR A 45 6.34 -15.93 12.15
C THR A 45 5.30 -15.26 13.04
N ASN A 46 4.73 -14.12 12.63
CA ASN A 46 3.88 -13.34 13.51
C ASN A 46 2.47 -13.13 12.93
N SER A 47 1.53 -13.99 13.33
CA SER A 47 0.12 -13.89 12.96
C SER A 47 -0.48 -12.52 13.30
N GLY A 48 0.02 -11.85 14.36
CA GLY A 48 -0.41 -10.51 14.74
C GLY A 48 -0.15 -9.46 13.66
N VAL A 49 1.00 -9.54 12.96
CA VAL A 49 1.33 -8.59 11.88
C VAL A 49 0.37 -8.75 10.71
N ARG A 50 -0.08 -9.97 10.41
CA ARG A 50 -1.10 -10.21 9.37
C ARG A 50 -2.44 -9.60 9.74
N TYR A 51 -2.90 -9.79 10.98
CA TYR A 51 -4.17 -9.22 11.44
C TYR A 51 -4.12 -7.68 11.45
N VAL A 52 -3.02 -7.09 11.92
CA VAL A 52 -2.82 -5.64 11.90
C VAL A 52 -2.77 -5.12 10.46
N ALA A 53 -2.09 -5.79 9.55
CA ALA A 53 -2.03 -5.40 8.14
C ALA A 53 -3.43 -5.45 7.48
N TRP A 54 -4.20 -6.52 7.71
CA TRP A 54 -5.58 -6.61 7.21
C TRP A 54 -6.50 -5.56 7.85
N LEU A 55 -6.31 -5.25 9.14
CA LEU A 55 -7.03 -4.17 9.81
C LEU A 55 -6.70 -2.81 9.20
N MET A 56 -5.43 -2.54 8.89
CA MET A 56 -5.00 -1.31 8.21
C MET A 56 -5.60 -1.18 6.82
N VAL A 57 -5.70 -2.28 6.07
CA VAL A 57 -6.38 -2.29 4.76
C VAL A 57 -7.88 -2.02 4.92
N LEU A 58 -8.51 -2.60 5.93
CA LEU A 58 -9.93 -2.36 6.22
C LEU A 58 -10.18 -0.89 6.59
N ILE A 59 -9.32 -0.29 7.41
CA ILE A 59 -9.38 1.14 7.74
C ILE A 59 -9.22 1.98 6.45
N ASN A 60 -8.23 1.67 5.61
CA ASN A 60 -8.05 2.34 4.32
C ASN A 60 -9.31 2.22 3.44
N PHE A 61 -9.95 1.06 3.42
CA PHE A 61 -11.18 0.84 2.66
C PHE A 61 -12.36 1.68 3.18
N ILE A 62 -12.50 1.81 4.51
CA ILE A 62 -13.50 2.70 5.12
C ILE A 62 -13.23 4.15 4.71
N TYR A 63 -11.99 4.62 4.84
CA TYR A 63 -11.61 5.99 4.45
C TYR A 63 -11.78 6.25 2.94
N PHE A 64 -11.52 5.25 2.11
CA PHE A 64 -11.80 5.31 0.68
C PHE A 64 -13.30 5.47 0.43
N ALA A 65 -14.14 4.66 1.08
CA ALA A 65 -15.59 4.72 0.92
C ALA A 65 -16.18 6.06 1.38
N THR A 66 -15.75 6.59 2.53
CA THR A 66 -16.21 7.88 3.04
C THR A 66 -15.80 9.04 2.12
N THR A 67 -14.58 9.02 1.60
CA THR A 67 -14.07 10.05 0.69
C THR A 67 -14.70 9.94 -0.69
N TYR A 68 -14.93 8.72 -1.17
CA TYR A 68 -15.66 8.46 -2.41
C TYR A 68 -17.08 9.03 -2.30
N GLN A 69 -17.77 8.77 -1.20
CA GLN A 69 -19.11 9.31 -0.98
C GLN A 69 -19.08 10.85 -0.92
N ALA A 70 -18.14 11.44 -0.19
CA ALA A 70 -17.98 12.89 -0.10
C ALA A 70 -17.78 13.53 -1.48
N TYR A 71 -16.93 12.93 -2.32
CA TYR A 71 -16.60 13.46 -3.65
C TYR A 71 -17.75 13.34 -4.66
N TYR A 72 -18.41 12.17 -4.74
CA TYR A 72 -19.45 11.91 -5.75
C TYR A 72 -20.82 12.45 -5.37
N TYR A 73 -21.16 12.49 -4.08
CA TYR A 73 -22.44 13.01 -3.58
C TYR A 73 -22.31 14.43 -3.01
N ALA A 74 -21.22 15.14 -3.31
CA ALA A 74 -21.08 16.54 -2.95
C ALA A 74 -22.27 17.33 -3.52
N PRO A 75 -23.09 17.98 -2.68
CA PRO A 75 -24.22 18.76 -3.16
C PRO A 75 -23.69 19.86 -4.09
N GLN A 76 -24.36 20.05 -5.23
CA GLN A 76 -24.07 21.18 -6.11
C GLN A 76 -24.60 22.45 -5.43
N ILE A 77 -23.75 23.05 -4.60
CA ILE A 77 -24.02 24.35 -4.02
C ILE A 77 -23.88 25.37 -5.14
N ASN A 78 -24.99 26.05 -5.48
CA ASN A 78 -24.96 27.23 -6.32
C ASN A 78 -24.28 28.34 -5.52
N SER A 79 -22.98 28.50 -5.75
CA SER A 79 -22.16 29.57 -5.21
C SER A 79 -22.73 30.93 -5.62
N VAL A 80 -22.96 31.79 -4.64
CA VAL A 80 -23.46 33.15 -4.88
C VAL A 80 -22.28 34.08 -5.16
N THR A 81 -21.09 33.73 -4.67
CA THR A 81 -19.86 34.51 -4.82
C THR A 81 -18.70 33.73 -5.42
N LYS A 82 -17.81 34.44 -6.13
CA LYS A 82 -16.58 33.90 -6.72
C LYS A 82 -15.61 33.30 -5.68
N TRP A 83 -15.69 33.73 -4.42
CA TRP A 83 -14.87 33.23 -3.33
C TRP A 83 -15.35 31.86 -2.86
N GLU A 84 -16.66 31.66 -2.71
CA GLU A 84 -17.28 30.37 -2.39
C GLU A 84 -16.97 29.32 -3.47
N ASP A 85 -16.97 29.72 -4.74
CA ASP A 85 -16.53 28.87 -5.85
C ASP A 85 -15.08 28.37 -5.70
N CYS A 86 -14.19 29.23 -5.20
CA CYS A 86 -12.78 28.91 -5.01
C CYS A 86 -12.63 27.87 -3.89
N ASP A 87 -13.32 28.07 -2.77
CA ASP A 87 -13.28 27.16 -1.63
C ASP A 87 -13.84 25.78 -1.96
N LEU A 88 -14.95 25.73 -2.71
CA LEU A 88 -15.53 24.47 -3.20
C LEU A 88 -14.56 23.70 -4.11
N LYS A 89 -13.85 24.41 -5.00
CA LYS A 89 -12.82 23.78 -5.85
C LYS A 89 -11.67 23.24 -5.01
N ILE A 90 -11.19 24.02 -4.03
CA ILE A 90 -10.11 23.59 -3.12
C ILE A 90 -10.53 22.33 -2.34
N GLN A 91 -11.77 22.27 -1.85
CA GLN A 91 -12.27 21.10 -1.15
C GLN A 91 -12.31 19.87 -2.06
N ARG A 92 -12.83 20.00 -3.28
CA ARG A 92 -12.86 18.90 -4.26
C ARG A 92 -11.46 18.39 -4.59
N PHE A 93 -10.47 19.28 -4.74
CA PHE A 93 -9.08 18.86 -4.95
C PHE A 93 -8.50 18.09 -3.75
N ARG A 94 -8.86 18.48 -2.53
CA ARG A 94 -8.43 17.76 -1.31
C ARG A 94 -9.04 16.37 -1.25
N GLU A 95 -10.33 16.24 -1.53
CA GLU A 95 -11.05 14.97 -1.56
C GLU A 95 -10.52 14.05 -2.67
N GLN A 96 -10.30 14.60 -3.87
CA GLN A 96 -9.71 13.86 -4.99
C GLN A 96 -8.31 13.31 -4.64
N ARG A 97 -7.46 14.13 -4.03
CA ARG A 97 -6.13 13.68 -3.56
C ARG A 97 -6.25 12.56 -2.53
N ASN A 98 -7.14 12.72 -1.55
CA ASN A 98 -7.34 11.73 -0.49
C ASN A 98 -7.88 10.40 -1.05
N LEU A 99 -8.73 10.45 -2.07
CA LEU A 99 -9.21 9.29 -2.82
C LEU A 99 -8.05 8.55 -3.51
N TYR A 100 -7.13 9.28 -4.14
CA TYR A 100 -5.95 8.66 -4.75
C TYR A 100 -5.04 8.02 -3.70
N ILE A 101 -4.74 8.69 -2.59
CA ILE A 101 -3.87 8.16 -1.53
C ILE A 101 -4.40 6.83 -0.99
N THR A 102 -5.70 6.78 -0.68
CA THR A 102 -6.35 5.57 -0.13
C THR A 102 -6.45 4.46 -1.18
N GLY A 103 -6.83 4.79 -2.42
CA GLY A 103 -6.88 3.84 -3.53
C GLY A 103 -5.51 3.23 -3.86
N PHE A 104 -4.47 4.06 -3.92
CA PHE A 104 -3.09 3.58 -4.16
C PHE A 104 -2.57 2.72 -3.01
N SER A 105 -2.88 3.05 -1.75
CA SER A 105 -2.43 2.23 -0.61
C SER A 105 -3.04 0.83 -0.65
N ILE A 106 -4.36 0.74 -0.87
CA ILE A 106 -5.03 -0.56 -1.00
C ILE A 106 -4.42 -1.36 -2.16
N PHE A 107 -4.20 -0.73 -3.30
CA PHE A 107 -3.62 -1.39 -4.47
C PHE A 107 -2.18 -1.87 -4.22
N LEU A 108 -1.33 -1.03 -3.62
CA LEU A 108 0.05 -1.36 -3.29
C LEU A 108 0.12 -2.51 -2.28
N PHE A 109 -0.79 -2.56 -1.29
CA PHE A 109 -0.88 -3.68 -0.37
C PHE A 109 -1.04 -5.02 -1.10
N PHE A 110 -1.95 -5.08 -2.08
CA PHE A 110 -2.15 -6.29 -2.89
C PHE A 110 -0.93 -6.62 -3.75
N ILE A 111 -0.28 -5.63 -4.34
CA ILE A 111 0.99 -5.83 -5.07
C ILE A 111 2.05 -6.40 -4.14
N LEU A 112 2.24 -5.82 -2.96
CA LEU A 112 3.22 -6.29 -1.97
C LEU A 112 2.96 -7.76 -1.63
N ARG A 113 1.70 -8.12 -1.35
CA ARG A 113 1.30 -9.51 -1.08
C ARG A 113 1.65 -10.44 -2.22
N ARG A 114 1.35 -10.02 -3.46
CA ARG A 114 1.60 -10.81 -4.67
C ARG A 114 3.09 -10.98 -4.95
N VAL A 115 3.88 -9.91 -4.81
CA VAL A 115 5.33 -9.95 -5.03
C VAL A 115 5.99 -10.84 -3.99
N LEU A 116 5.58 -10.77 -2.72
CA LEU A 116 6.10 -11.65 -1.67
C LEU A 116 5.86 -13.14 -1.97
N ASP A 117 4.66 -13.51 -2.43
CA ASP A 117 4.34 -14.90 -2.81
C ASP A 117 5.17 -15.39 -4.00
N ILE A 118 5.37 -14.54 -5.01
CA ILE A 118 6.22 -14.89 -6.16
C ILE A 118 7.68 -15.08 -5.72
N GLN A 119 8.16 -14.21 -4.84
CA GLN A 119 9.55 -14.26 -4.39
C GLN A 119 9.85 -15.43 -3.47
N SER A 120 8.92 -15.83 -2.58
CA SER A 120 9.08 -17.04 -1.79
C SER A 120 9.15 -18.28 -2.67
N LYS A 121 8.25 -18.41 -3.65
CA LYS A 121 8.26 -19.52 -4.62
C LYS A 121 9.57 -19.56 -5.41
N LEU A 122 10.02 -18.41 -5.91
CA LEU A 122 11.28 -18.32 -6.66
C LEU A 122 12.49 -18.74 -5.81
N HIS A 123 12.52 -18.36 -4.52
CA HIS A 123 13.60 -18.74 -3.61
C HIS A 123 13.62 -20.26 -3.35
N GLU A 124 12.46 -20.87 -3.14
CA GLU A 124 12.32 -22.32 -2.97
C GLU A 124 12.79 -23.09 -4.22
N THR A 125 12.35 -22.69 -5.41
CA THR A 125 12.76 -23.31 -6.67
C THR A 125 14.27 -23.22 -6.90
N LYS A 126 14.87 -22.05 -6.64
CA LYS A 126 16.34 -21.88 -6.73
C LYS A 126 17.10 -22.78 -5.76
N THR A 127 16.56 -22.97 -4.56
CA THR A 127 17.16 -23.82 -3.53
C THR A 127 17.11 -25.30 -3.94
N GLN A 128 15.99 -25.75 -4.52
CA GLN A 128 15.84 -27.12 -5.04
C GLN A 128 16.79 -27.38 -6.21
N LEU A 129 16.91 -26.44 -7.16
CA LEU A 129 17.82 -26.57 -8.29
C LEU A 129 19.29 -26.66 -7.87
N LYS A 130 19.69 -25.91 -6.82
CA LYS A 130 21.05 -26.00 -6.28
C LYS A 130 21.34 -27.37 -5.65
N LYS A 131 20.36 -27.99 -4.98
CA LYS A 131 20.49 -29.34 -4.40
C LYS A 131 20.62 -30.42 -5.47
N LEU A 132 19.85 -30.32 -6.55
CA LEU A 132 19.92 -31.27 -7.67
C LEU A 132 21.26 -31.19 -8.40
N LYS A 133 21.84 -30.00 -8.55
CA LYS A 133 23.13 -29.82 -9.24
C LYS A 133 24.35 -30.24 -8.40
N SER A 134 24.18 -30.37 -7.08
CA SER A 134 25.24 -30.82 -6.16
C SER A 134 25.23 -32.33 -5.88
N SER A 135 24.25 -33.06 -6.41
CA SER A 135 24.17 -34.52 -6.37
C SER A 135 24.61 -35.10 -7.71
#